data_AF-A0A8A4JY77-F1
#
_entry.id   AF-A0A8A4JY77-F1
#
_cell.length_a   1.000
_cell.length_b   1.000
_cell.length_c   1.000
_cell.angle_alpha   90.00
_cell.angle_beta   90.00
_cell.angle_gamma   90.00
#
_symmetry.space_group_name_H-M   'P 1'
#
loop_
_entity.id
_entity.type
_entity.pdbx_description
1 polymer ?
#
loop_
_entity_poly.entity_id
_entity_poly.type
_entity_poly.pdbx_seq_one_letter_code
_entity_poly.pdbx_strand_id
1 'polypeptide(L)'
;MAANRVEKDSMGPIDVPAEKLWGAQTQRSLEHFRISTEKMPVALVHALAMTKRAAASVNRDLGLLPAERAEAIVNAADEVLADKHSDEFPLAIWQTGSGTQTNMNMNEVLANRASELLGGERGMSRLVHPNDDVNKSQSSNDVFPTAMHVAAVIAVREHLIPQLNVLKQTLSAKSEAFKDIVKIGRTHLQDATPLTLGQEISGWVAMLEHNLRHIEQSIPHLGELALGGTAVGTGLNTHPEYAVRVAKALADLTGQPFVTAPNKFEALATCDALVHAHGALKGLAASLMKIANDVRWLSSGPRCGIGEIAIPENEPGSSIMPGKVNPTQCEALTMLCCQVMGNDVAINMGGASGNFELNVYRPMIIHNFLQSVRLLADGMDSFNHHCATGIEPVRERIEQLLNESLMLVTALNTHIGYDKAAEIAKQAHKQGLTLKASALKLGYLTEDEFDAWVRPEEMVGSMKQ
;
A
#
# COMPACT_ATOMS: atom_id res chain seq x y z
N MET A 1 -13.51 40.68 7.80
CA MET A 1 -14.10 39.40 8.26
C MET A 1 -14.96 38.88 7.13
N ALA A 2 -14.84 37.60 6.79
CA ALA A 2 -15.77 36.99 5.82
C ALA A 2 -17.21 37.14 6.34
N ALA A 3 -18.17 37.29 5.43
CA ALA A 3 -19.58 37.34 5.82
C ALA A 3 -19.97 35.96 6.38
N ASN A 4 -20.79 35.92 7.43
CA ASN A 4 -21.31 34.67 8.00
C ASN A 4 -22.80 34.51 7.68
N ARG A 5 -23.25 33.25 7.60
CA ARG A 5 -24.66 32.86 7.66
C ARG A 5 -24.92 32.07 8.93
N VAL A 6 -26.14 32.19 9.47
CA VAL A 6 -26.58 31.39 10.61
C VAL A 6 -27.15 30.08 10.10
N GLU A 7 -26.55 28.97 10.48
CA GLU A 7 -27.15 27.63 10.34
C GLU A 7 -27.61 27.11 11.69
N LYS A 8 -28.47 26.09 11.67
CA LYS A 8 -29.00 25.46 12.88
C LYS A 8 -29.02 23.94 12.72
N ASP A 9 -28.55 23.26 13.75
CA ASP A 9 -28.79 21.84 13.97
C ASP A 9 -29.65 21.65 15.25
N SER A 10 -29.78 20.41 15.71
CA SER A 10 -30.53 20.10 16.93
C SER A 10 -29.92 20.70 18.21
N MET A 11 -28.65 21.12 18.19
CA MET A 11 -27.97 21.77 19.33
C MET A 11 -28.16 23.30 19.33
N GLY A 12 -28.77 23.87 18.29
CA GLY A 12 -29.05 25.30 18.19
C GLY A 12 -28.31 25.98 17.04
N PRO A 13 -28.32 27.33 16.99
CA PRO A 13 -27.67 28.09 15.93
C PRO A 13 -26.13 28.07 16.03
N ILE A 14 -25.46 28.30 14.91
CA ILE A 14 -24.02 28.53 14.80
C ILE A 14 -23.71 29.37 13.54
N ASP A 15 -22.69 30.23 13.64
CA ASP A 15 -22.22 31.04 12.52
C ASP A 15 -21.29 30.21 11.61
N VAL A 16 -21.60 30.20 10.30
CA VAL A 16 -20.83 29.51 9.27
C VAL A 16 -20.40 30.54 8.22
N PRO A 17 -19.16 30.51 7.70
CA PRO A 17 -18.75 31.42 6.61
C PRO A 17 -19.69 31.30 5.40
N ALA A 18 -20.20 32.43 4.91
CA ALA A 18 -21.27 32.47 3.90
C ALA A 18 -20.84 31.84 2.56
N GLU A 19 -19.56 31.94 2.22
CA GLU A 19 -18.95 31.39 1.01
C GLU A 19 -18.77 29.88 1.04
N LYS A 20 -18.92 29.23 2.19
CA LYS A 20 -18.71 27.78 2.36
C LYS A 20 -19.99 26.98 2.14
N LEU A 21 -19.86 25.78 1.59
CA LEU A 21 -20.96 24.86 1.32
C LEU A 21 -21.29 23.98 2.53
N TRP A 22 -20.35 23.74 3.45
CA TRP A 22 -20.65 22.97 4.67
C TRP A 22 -21.58 23.72 5.62
N GLY A 23 -22.25 23.01 6.53
CA GLY A 23 -23.27 23.58 7.43
C GLY A 23 -22.90 23.53 8.91
N ALA A 24 -23.93 23.54 9.76
CA ALA A 24 -23.78 23.64 11.20
C ALA A 24 -22.92 22.52 11.83
N GLN A 25 -23.11 21.26 11.41
CA GLN A 25 -22.42 20.13 12.03
C GLN A 25 -20.94 20.10 11.68
N THR A 26 -20.59 20.45 10.44
CA THR A 26 -19.19 20.59 10.03
C THR A 26 -18.51 21.72 10.81
N GLN A 27 -19.18 22.88 10.93
CA GLN A 27 -18.65 24.01 11.69
C GLN A 27 -18.42 23.64 13.18
N ARG A 28 -19.37 22.96 13.81
CA ARG A 28 -19.19 22.45 15.18
C ARG A 28 -18.04 21.45 15.30
N SER A 29 -17.88 20.57 14.32
CA SER A 29 -16.79 19.60 14.32
C SER A 29 -15.42 20.30 14.22
N LEU A 30 -15.29 21.32 13.36
CA LEU A 30 -14.07 22.15 13.27
C LEU A 30 -13.72 22.86 14.58
N GLU A 31 -14.72 23.28 15.35
CA GLU A 31 -14.50 23.96 16.61
C GLU A 31 -14.06 23.01 17.73
N HIS A 32 -14.65 21.80 17.78
CA HIS A 32 -14.43 20.87 18.90
C HIS A 32 -13.29 19.87 18.67
N PHE A 33 -12.97 19.52 17.42
CA PHE A 33 -11.98 18.47 17.09
C PHE A 33 -10.71 19.06 16.51
N ARG A 34 -10.08 19.96 17.28
CA ARG A 34 -8.83 20.67 16.93
C ARG A 34 -7.59 19.86 17.34
N ILE A 35 -7.49 18.64 16.86
CA ILE A 35 -6.41 17.70 17.19
C ILE A 35 -5.55 17.52 15.96
N SER A 36 -4.24 17.79 16.10
CA SER A 36 -3.23 17.66 15.04
C SER A 36 -3.57 18.40 13.74
N THR A 37 -2.87 18.07 12.65
CA THR A 37 -2.99 18.75 11.34
C THR A 37 -3.56 17.85 10.25
N GLU A 38 -3.64 16.54 10.47
CA GLU A 38 -4.08 15.60 9.43
C GLU A 38 -5.59 15.74 9.16
N LYS A 39 -5.92 15.81 7.88
CA LYS A 39 -7.29 15.91 7.37
C LYS A 39 -7.77 14.60 6.82
N MET A 40 -9.09 14.45 6.69
CA MET A 40 -9.66 13.26 6.08
C MET A 40 -9.07 13.03 4.68
N PRO A 41 -8.65 11.80 4.31
CA PRO A 41 -8.05 11.56 3.00
C PRO A 41 -8.99 11.91 1.85
N VAL A 42 -8.47 12.57 0.81
CA VAL A 42 -9.24 12.95 -0.40
C VAL A 42 -9.92 11.73 -1.03
N ALA A 43 -9.22 10.59 -1.10
CA ALA A 43 -9.78 9.35 -1.61
C ALA A 43 -11.03 8.89 -0.84
N LEU A 44 -11.11 9.14 0.49
CA LEU A 44 -12.31 8.85 1.26
C LEU A 44 -13.44 9.84 0.97
N VAL A 45 -13.11 11.12 0.78
CA VAL A 45 -14.09 12.15 0.38
C VAL A 45 -14.70 11.81 -0.98
N HIS A 46 -13.89 11.43 -1.96
CA HIS A 46 -14.39 10.96 -3.26
C HIS A 46 -15.23 9.70 -3.13
N ALA A 47 -14.80 8.71 -2.35
CA ALA A 47 -15.58 7.50 -2.11
C ALA A 47 -16.94 7.79 -1.42
N LEU A 48 -17.00 8.76 -0.51
CA LEU A 48 -18.27 9.24 0.05
C LEU A 48 -19.14 9.89 -1.02
N ALA A 49 -18.59 10.74 -1.88
CA ALA A 49 -19.33 11.36 -2.97
C ALA A 49 -19.89 10.30 -3.95
N MET A 50 -19.10 9.30 -4.34
CA MET A 50 -19.57 8.15 -5.14
C MET A 50 -20.72 7.41 -4.44
N THR A 51 -20.60 7.18 -3.13
CA THR A 51 -21.63 6.52 -2.32
C THR A 51 -22.93 7.33 -2.31
N LYS A 52 -22.86 8.64 -2.10
CA LYS A 52 -24.03 9.54 -2.13
C LYS A 52 -24.67 9.64 -3.51
N ARG A 53 -23.86 9.71 -4.56
CA ARG A 53 -24.30 9.69 -5.95
C ARG A 53 -25.09 8.43 -6.29
N ALA A 54 -24.56 7.27 -5.92
CA ALA A 54 -25.22 5.98 -6.12
C ALA A 54 -26.51 5.87 -5.28
N ALA A 55 -26.47 6.27 -4.02
CA ALA A 55 -27.64 6.27 -3.13
C ALA A 55 -28.78 7.16 -3.65
N ALA A 56 -28.48 8.38 -4.12
CA ALA A 56 -29.48 9.28 -4.69
C ALA A 56 -30.14 8.69 -5.95
N SER A 57 -29.33 8.09 -6.84
CA SER A 57 -29.82 7.43 -8.05
C SER A 57 -30.74 6.26 -7.71
N VAL A 58 -30.33 5.39 -6.78
CA VAL A 58 -31.16 4.23 -6.37
C VAL A 58 -32.43 4.67 -5.64
N ASN A 59 -32.36 5.67 -4.77
CA ASN A 59 -33.55 6.19 -4.09
C ASN A 59 -34.55 6.79 -5.09
N ARG A 60 -34.09 7.46 -6.15
CA ARG A 60 -34.95 7.89 -7.25
C ARG A 60 -35.61 6.70 -7.95
N ASP A 61 -34.81 5.69 -8.32
CA ASP A 61 -35.29 4.53 -9.08
C ASP A 61 -36.26 3.65 -8.25
N LEU A 62 -36.19 3.75 -6.91
CA LEU A 62 -37.13 3.14 -5.96
C LEU A 62 -38.33 4.04 -5.62
N GLY A 63 -38.41 5.25 -6.19
CA GLY A 63 -39.50 6.21 -5.92
C GLY A 63 -39.46 6.85 -4.54
N LEU A 64 -38.34 6.77 -3.82
CA LEU A 64 -38.18 7.29 -2.45
C LEU A 64 -37.67 8.74 -2.43
N LEU A 65 -37.06 9.20 -3.51
CA LEU A 65 -36.53 10.56 -3.65
C LEU A 65 -37.05 11.18 -4.96
N PRO A 66 -37.62 12.40 -4.94
CA PRO A 66 -38.06 13.08 -6.17
C PRO A 66 -36.93 13.22 -7.18
N ALA A 67 -37.25 13.01 -8.47
CA ALA A 67 -36.25 12.98 -9.53
C ALA A 67 -35.39 14.25 -9.61
N GLU A 68 -36.01 15.42 -9.50
CA GLU A 68 -35.32 16.73 -9.53
C GLU A 68 -34.26 16.84 -8.41
N ARG A 69 -34.57 16.37 -7.19
CA ARG A 69 -33.63 16.43 -6.06
C ARG A 69 -32.53 15.40 -6.23
N ALA A 70 -32.87 14.19 -6.68
CA ALA A 70 -31.91 13.15 -6.94
C ALA A 70 -30.88 13.58 -7.99
N GLU A 71 -31.33 14.17 -9.10
CA GLU A 71 -30.47 14.69 -10.16
C GLU A 71 -29.58 15.83 -9.67
N ALA A 72 -30.12 16.76 -8.88
CA ALA A 72 -29.32 17.84 -8.29
C ALA A 72 -28.24 17.31 -7.33
N ILE A 73 -28.55 16.29 -6.52
CA ILE A 73 -27.57 15.64 -5.63
C ILE A 73 -26.50 14.90 -6.43
N VAL A 74 -26.89 14.18 -7.49
CA VAL A 74 -25.95 13.49 -8.39
C VAL A 74 -24.99 14.50 -9.04
N ASN A 75 -25.51 15.61 -9.57
CA ASN A 75 -24.70 16.66 -10.17
C ASN A 75 -23.75 17.32 -9.16
N ALA A 76 -24.21 17.59 -7.93
CA ALA A 76 -23.37 18.12 -6.86
C ALA A 76 -22.25 17.12 -6.48
N ALA A 77 -22.55 15.82 -6.43
CA ALA A 77 -21.55 14.79 -6.17
C ALA A 77 -20.54 14.68 -7.32
N ASP A 78 -20.98 14.82 -8.57
CA ASP A 78 -20.11 14.86 -9.74
C ASP A 78 -19.16 16.07 -9.73
N GLU A 79 -19.60 17.22 -9.20
CA GLU A 79 -18.70 18.36 -8.97
C GLU A 79 -17.63 18.09 -7.90
N VAL A 80 -17.98 17.36 -6.83
CA VAL A 80 -17.00 16.92 -5.80
C VAL A 80 -15.99 15.94 -6.38
N LEU A 81 -16.46 14.97 -7.19
CA LEU A 81 -15.59 14.01 -7.88
C LEU A 81 -14.69 14.65 -8.94
N ALA A 82 -15.09 15.81 -9.46
CA ALA A 82 -14.28 16.64 -10.35
C ALA A 82 -13.39 17.67 -9.60
N ASP A 83 -13.21 17.52 -8.29
CA ASP A 83 -12.38 18.36 -7.42
C ASP A 83 -12.73 19.85 -7.44
N LYS A 84 -13.98 20.21 -7.71
CA LYS A 84 -14.43 21.62 -7.70
C LYS A 84 -14.62 22.21 -6.30
N HIS A 85 -14.63 21.36 -5.27
CA HIS A 85 -15.02 21.71 -3.89
C HIS A 85 -14.04 21.17 -2.83
N SER A 86 -12.76 21.00 -3.16
CA SER A 86 -11.78 20.36 -2.26
C SER A 86 -11.63 21.10 -0.91
N ASP A 87 -11.81 22.43 -0.90
CA ASP A 87 -11.75 23.25 0.32
C ASP A 87 -12.99 23.14 1.22
N GLU A 88 -13.99 22.33 0.85
CA GLU A 88 -15.25 22.17 1.58
C GLU A 88 -15.24 20.99 2.56
N PHE A 89 -14.13 20.26 2.65
CA PHE A 89 -13.95 19.08 3.50
C PHE A 89 -12.83 19.27 4.54
N PRO A 90 -12.96 20.23 5.48
CA PRO A 90 -11.87 20.68 6.34
C PRO A 90 -11.63 19.81 7.59
N LEU A 91 -12.39 18.71 7.75
CA LEU A 91 -12.43 17.94 8.99
C LEU A 91 -11.17 17.09 9.21
N ALA A 92 -10.77 17.01 10.48
CA ALA A 92 -9.64 16.21 10.92
C ALA A 92 -9.98 14.70 10.94
N ILE A 93 -8.95 13.85 10.89
CA ILE A 93 -9.13 12.40 11.13
C ILE A 93 -9.59 12.13 12.55
N TRP A 94 -9.08 12.93 13.50
CA TRP A 94 -9.29 12.79 14.94
C TRP A 94 -10.63 13.36 15.37
N GLN A 95 -11.69 12.75 14.87
CA GLN A 95 -13.08 13.20 15.00
C GLN A 95 -13.93 12.10 15.68
N THR A 96 -15.26 12.18 15.59
CA THR A 96 -16.11 11.05 16.02
C THR A 96 -15.69 9.74 15.35
N GLY A 97 -15.54 8.70 16.16
CA GLY A 97 -14.98 7.41 15.76
C GLY A 97 -15.77 6.62 14.71
N SER A 98 -17.06 6.94 14.54
CA SER A 98 -17.92 6.38 13.49
C SER A 98 -17.72 7.04 12.13
N GLY A 99 -17.06 8.21 12.08
CA GLY A 99 -16.98 9.03 10.87
C GLY A 99 -18.22 9.86 10.57
N THR A 100 -19.18 9.93 11.50
CA THR A 100 -20.44 10.70 11.36
C THR A 100 -20.23 12.15 10.94
N GLN A 101 -19.22 12.83 11.47
CA GLN A 101 -18.97 14.23 11.14
C GLN A 101 -18.56 14.42 9.68
N THR A 102 -17.71 13.55 9.12
CA THR A 102 -17.40 13.57 7.68
C THR A 102 -18.60 13.15 6.83
N ASN A 103 -19.41 12.17 7.25
CA ASN A 103 -20.64 11.84 6.54
C ASN A 103 -21.59 13.06 6.47
N MET A 104 -21.76 13.76 7.60
CA MET A 104 -22.58 14.97 7.65
C MET A 104 -21.96 16.14 6.89
N ASN A 105 -20.63 16.28 6.87
CA ASN A 105 -19.96 17.27 6.03
C ASN A 105 -20.26 17.05 4.55
N MET A 106 -20.18 15.81 4.06
CA MET A 106 -20.62 15.48 2.71
C MET A 106 -22.10 15.80 2.49
N ASN A 107 -22.97 15.41 3.43
CA ASN A 107 -24.40 15.67 3.31
C ASN A 107 -24.71 17.17 3.24
N GLU A 108 -24.07 18.00 4.06
CA GLU A 108 -24.27 19.45 4.09
C GLU A 108 -23.76 20.12 2.81
N VAL A 109 -22.57 19.75 2.35
CA VAL A 109 -21.99 20.28 1.10
C VAL A 109 -22.88 19.94 -0.09
N LEU A 110 -23.28 18.67 -0.23
CA LEU A 110 -24.17 18.25 -1.33
C LEU A 110 -25.56 18.88 -1.21
N ALA A 111 -26.12 19.02 -0.01
CA ALA A 111 -27.44 19.62 0.18
C ALA A 111 -27.45 21.10 -0.22
N ASN A 112 -26.47 21.89 0.25
CA ASN A 112 -26.36 23.29 -0.13
C ASN A 112 -26.09 23.43 -1.63
N ARG A 113 -25.17 22.62 -2.18
CA ARG A 113 -24.85 22.72 -3.61
C ARG A 113 -25.99 22.28 -4.52
N ALA A 114 -26.67 21.18 -4.20
CA ALA A 114 -27.85 20.73 -4.93
C ALA A 114 -29.00 21.75 -4.85
N SER A 115 -29.13 22.45 -3.73
CA SER A 115 -30.12 23.53 -3.59
C SER A 115 -29.81 24.71 -4.52
N GLU A 116 -28.55 25.12 -4.64
CA GLU A 116 -28.14 26.15 -5.61
C GLU A 116 -28.43 25.72 -7.06
N LEU A 117 -28.20 24.46 -7.40
CA LEU A 117 -28.50 23.90 -8.73
C LEU A 117 -30.00 23.92 -9.05
N LEU A 118 -30.86 23.88 -8.04
CA LEU A 118 -32.32 24.02 -8.15
C LEU A 118 -32.80 25.48 -8.09
N GLY A 119 -31.88 26.45 -8.02
CA GLY A 119 -32.20 27.88 -7.91
C GLY A 119 -32.55 28.35 -6.49
N GLY A 120 -32.27 27.53 -5.46
CA GLY A 120 -32.43 27.88 -4.05
C GLY A 120 -31.18 28.50 -3.42
N GLU A 121 -31.28 28.81 -2.12
CA GLU A 121 -30.20 29.41 -1.33
C GLU A 121 -29.48 28.37 -0.44
N ARG A 122 -28.30 28.73 0.08
CA ARG A 122 -27.59 27.95 1.11
C ARG A 122 -28.24 28.14 2.49
N GLY A 123 -27.98 27.22 3.41
CA GLY A 123 -28.38 27.35 4.81
C GLY A 123 -29.79 26.87 5.08
N MET A 124 -30.52 27.54 5.97
CA MET A 124 -31.82 27.04 6.45
C MET A 124 -32.94 27.06 5.40
N SER A 125 -32.81 27.87 4.35
CA SER A 125 -33.77 27.98 3.24
C SER A 125 -33.49 27.03 2.06
N ARG A 126 -32.49 26.14 2.21
CA ARG A 126 -32.09 25.17 1.18
C ARG A 126 -33.26 24.27 0.75
N LEU A 127 -33.32 23.95 -0.54
CA LEU A 127 -34.36 23.13 -1.16
C LEU A 127 -34.15 21.61 -0.97
N VAL A 128 -32.91 21.22 -0.67
CA VAL A 128 -32.49 19.84 -0.42
C VAL A 128 -32.03 19.72 1.02
N HIS A 129 -32.60 18.78 1.77
CA HIS A 129 -32.26 18.58 3.17
C HIS A 129 -31.11 17.56 3.35
N PRO A 130 -30.08 17.84 4.16
CA PRO A 130 -28.91 16.98 4.29
C PRO A 130 -29.25 15.59 4.87
N ASN A 131 -30.22 15.48 5.77
CA ASN A 131 -30.61 14.19 6.35
C ASN A 131 -31.69 13.51 5.48
N ASP A 132 -32.84 14.17 5.37
CA ASP A 132 -34.02 13.64 4.71
C ASP A 132 -33.83 13.35 3.22
N ASP A 133 -33.01 14.12 2.49
CA ASP A 133 -32.78 13.90 1.05
C ASP A 133 -31.42 13.26 0.77
N VAL A 134 -30.31 13.91 1.16
CA VAL A 134 -28.95 13.42 0.82
C VAL A 134 -28.59 12.13 1.59
N ASN A 135 -28.98 12.04 2.86
CA ASN A 135 -28.78 10.88 3.71
C ASN A 135 -30.01 9.95 3.75
N LYS A 136 -30.93 10.05 2.77
CA LYS A 136 -32.11 9.19 2.69
C LYS A 136 -31.70 7.71 2.62
N SER A 137 -32.36 6.87 3.43
CA SER A 137 -32.12 5.42 3.51
C SER A 137 -30.74 5.01 4.02
N GLN A 138 -30.04 5.91 4.70
CA GLN A 138 -28.65 5.75 5.12
C GLN A 138 -28.47 6.08 6.60
N SER A 139 -27.38 5.55 7.18
CA SER A 139 -26.82 5.95 8.46
C SER A 139 -25.35 6.33 8.26
N SER A 140 -24.77 7.15 9.13
CA SER A 140 -23.32 7.29 9.14
C SER A 140 -22.62 5.95 9.38
N ASN A 141 -23.25 5.07 10.17
CA ASN A 141 -22.69 3.80 10.58
C ASN A 141 -22.50 2.84 9.41
N ASP A 142 -23.33 2.91 8.36
CA ASP A 142 -23.20 2.05 7.18
C ASP A 142 -22.62 2.76 5.95
N VAL A 143 -22.75 4.09 5.86
CA VAL A 143 -22.14 4.89 4.78
C VAL A 143 -20.63 5.02 4.94
N PHE A 144 -20.13 5.38 6.12
CA PHE A 144 -18.71 5.61 6.32
C PHE A 144 -17.87 4.33 6.07
N PRO A 145 -18.20 3.15 6.63
CA PRO A 145 -17.52 1.90 6.23
C PRO A 145 -17.62 1.59 4.74
N THR A 146 -18.76 1.85 4.11
CA THR A 146 -18.89 1.66 2.66
C THR A 146 -17.89 2.52 1.91
N ALA A 147 -17.77 3.79 2.26
CA ALA A 147 -16.77 4.68 1.64
C ALA A 147 -15.33 4.26 1.96
N MET A 148 -15.05 3.74 3.16
CA MET A 148 -13.73 3.18 3.50
C MET A 148 -13.37 2.03 2.56
N HIS A 149 -14.29 1.10 2.34
CA HIS A 149 -14.09 -0.07 1.47
C HIS A 149 -13.98 0.34 -0.01
N VAL A 150 -14.82 1.28 -0.46
CA VAL A 150 -14.74 1.83 -1.81
C VAL A 150 -13.38 2.48 -2.06
N ALA A 151 -12.92 3.34 -1.15
CA ALA A 151 -11.61 3.98 -1.25
C ALA A 151 -10.47 2.96 -1.21
N ALA A 152 -10.55 1.96 -0.34
CA ALA A 152 -9.52 0.94 -0.17
C ALA A 152 -9.37 0.06 -1.43
N VAL A 153 -10.47 -0.44 -1.98
CA VAL A 153 -10.45 -1.29 -3.19
C VAL A 153 -9.92 -0.53 -4.39
N ILE A 154 -10.39 0.70 -4.61
CA ILE A 154 -9.90 1.57 -5.69
C ILE A 154 -8.40 1.81 -5.52
N ALA A 155 -7.96 2.24 -4.33
CA ALA A 155 -6.55 2.54 -4.10
C ALA A 155 -5.63 1.32 -4.31
N VAL A 156 -6.07 0.13 -3.87
CA VAL A 156 -5.31 -1.11 -4.08
C VAL A 156 -5.26 -1.49 -5.57
N ARG A 157 -6.41 -1.49 -6.26
CA ARG A 157 -6.49 -1.97 -7.65
C ARG A 157 -5.92 -0.99 -8.68
N GLU A 158 -6.06 0.31 -8.44
CA GLU A 158 -5.71 1.34 -9.42
C GLU A 158 -4.36 2.01 -9.14
N HIS A 159 -3.85 1.94 -7.91
CA HIS A 159 -2.56 2.56 -7.56
C HIS A 159 -1.51 1.53 -7.13
N LEU A 160 -1.83 0.62 -6.22
CA LEU A 160 -0.82 -0.31 -5.68
C LEU A 160 -0.45 -1.45 -6.65
N ILE A 161 -1.45 -2.21 -7.11
CA ILE A 161 -1.23 -3.40 -7.95
C ILE A 161 -0.48 -3.06 -9.25
N PRO A 162 -0.79 -1.95 -9.96
CA PRO A 162 -0.02 -1.56 -11.13
C PRO A 162 1.47 -1.36 -10.84
N GLN A 163 1.80 -0.63 -9.77
CA GLN A 163 3.21 -0.36 -9.42
C GLN A 163 3.95 -1.62 -8.95
N LEU A 164 3.27 -2.51 -8.25
CA LEU A 164 3.81 -3.82 -7.90
C LEU A 164 4.15 -4.65 -9.16
N ASN A 165 3.27 -4.64 -10.16
CA ASN A 165 3.50 -5.34 -11.42
C ASN A 165 4.66 -4.73 -12.22
N VAL A 166 4.77 -3.40 -12.27
CA VAL A 166 5.88 -2.72 -12.94
C VAL A 166 7.22 -3.09 -12.31
N LEU A 167 7.35 -2.96 -10.98
CA LEU A 167 8.59 -3.32 -10.28
C LEU A 167 8.94 -4.80 -10.45
N LYS A 168 7.94 -5.69 -10.34
CA LYS A 168 8.11 -7.13 -10.57
C LYS A 168 8.63 -7.41 -11.98
N GLN A 169 8.08 -6.76 -13.00
CA GLN A 169 8.50 -6.94 -14.40
C GLN A 169 9.94 -6.46 -14.61
N THR A 170 10.31 -5.30 -14.05
CA THR A 170 11.70 -4.80 -14.10
C THR A 170 12.68 -5.78 -13.48
N LEU A 171 12.39 -6.27 -12.27
CA LEU A 171 13.27 -7.23 -11.59
C LEU A 171 13.30 -8.58 -12.30
N SER A 172 12.19 -9.03 -12.89
CA SER A 172 12.16 -10.23 -13.73
C SER A 172 13.05 -10.09 -14.96
N ALA A 173 13.03 -8.94 -15.64
CA ALA A 173 13.92 -8.68 -16.77
C ALA A 173 15.41 -8.66 -16.34
N LYS A 174 15.72 -8.08 -15.17
CA LYS A 174 17.09 -8.09 -14.62
C LYS A 174 17.53 -9.51 -14.21
N SER A 175 16.62 -10.30 -13.63
CA SER A 175 16.85 -11.71 -13.31
C SER A 175 17.28 -12.49 -14.55
N GLU A 176 16.56 -12.33 -15.67
CA GLU A 176 16.88 -12.99 -16.94
C GLU A 176 18.20 -12.46 -17.54
N ALA A 177 18.39 -11.14 -17.55
CA ALA A 177 19.60 -10.52 -18.09
C ALA A 177 20.88 -10.95 -17.34
N PHE A 178 20.77 -11.30 -16.06
CA PHE A 178 21.90 -11.67 -15.20
C PHE A 178 21.96 -13.17 -14.87
N LYS A 179 21.19 -14.00 -15.59
CA LYS A 179 21.09 -15.44 -15.31
C LYS A 179 22.40 -16.21 -15.40
N ASP A 180 23.34 -15.74 -16.22
CA ASP A 180 24.65 -16.39 -16.45
C ASP A 180 25.78 -15.80 -15.60
N ILE A 181 25.50 -14.79 -14.76
CA ILE A 181 26.52 -14.13 -13.94
C ILE A 181 26.68 -14.87 -12.62
N VAL A 182 27.66 -15.76 -12.55
CA VAL A 182 27.99 -16.50 -11.32
C VAL A 182 28.61 -15.56 -10.29
N LYS A 183 28.09 -15.58 -9.07
CA LYS A 183 28.59 -14.82 -7.92
C LYS A 183 28.67 -15.70 -6.68
N ILE A 184 29.34 -15.20 -5.64
CA ILE A 184 29.38 -15.89 -4.36
C ILE A 184 28.07 -15.67 -3.58
N GLY A 185 27.50 -16.76 -3.06
CA GLY A 185 26.40 -16.67 -2.11
C GLY A 185 26.88 -16.17 -0.75
N ARG A 186 25.97 -15.59 0.03
CA ARG A 186 26.23 -15.25 1.44
C ARG A 186 25.12 -15.73 2.34
N THR A 187 25.49 -16.52 3.34
CA THR A 187 24.59 -16.96 4.42
C THR A 187 25.21 -16.56 5.74
N HIS A 188 24.43 -15.98 6.66
CA HIS A 188 24.97 -15.41 7.90
C HIS A 188 26.04 -14.33 7.67
N LEU A 189 25.97 -13.64 6.51
CA LEU A 189 26.97 -12.68 6.03
C LEU A 189 28.36 -13.26 5.74
N GLN A 190 28.53 -14.58 5.82
CA GLN A 190 29.76 -15.28 5.45
C GLN A 190 29.67 -15.76 4.01
N ASP A 191 30.82 -15.91 3.35
CA ASP A 191 30.93 -16.56 2.05
C ASP A 191 30.26 -17.94 2.09
N ALA A 192 29.55 -18.29 1.03
CA ALA A 192 28.86 -19.57 0.85
C ALA A 192 29.14 -20.13 -0.56
N THR A 193 28.38 -21.14 -1.00
CA THR A 193 28.52 -21.68 -2.37
C THR A 193 28.02 -20.69 -3.44
N PRO A 194 28.47 -20.83 -4.70
CA PRO A 194 28.02 -19.97 -5.78
C PRO A 194 26.52 -20.08 -6.10
N LEU A 195 25.95 -19.00 -6.63
CA LEU A 195 24.67 -18.91 -7.33
C LEU A 195 24.81 -17.86 -8.45
N THR A 196 23.86 -17.77 -9.36
CA THR A 196 23.87 -16.66 -10.33
C THR A 196 23.17 -15.42 -9.78
N LEU A 197 23.58 -14.23 -10.23
CA LEU A 197 22.89 -12.98 -9.88
C LEU A 197 21.43 -13.03 -10.34
N GLY A 198 21.14 -13.68 -11.46
CA GLY A 198 19.77 -13.96 -11.87
C GLY A 198 19.00 -14.79 -10.84
N GLN A 199 19.56 -15.87 -10.31
CA GLN A 199 18.91 -16.67 -9.25
C GLN A 199 18.68 -15.88 -7.95
N GLU A 200 19.56 -14.95 -7.60
CA GLU A 200 19.37 -14.07 -6.45
C GLU A 200 18.15 -13.15 -6.67
N ILE A 201 18.08 -12.50 -7.82
CA ILE A 201 16.99 -11.60 -8.20
C ILE A 201 15.67 -12.36 -8.40
N SER A 202 15.69 -13.60 -8.89
CA SER A 202 14.48 -14.42 -9.03
C SER A 202 13.82 -14.68 -7.68
N GLY A 203 14.60 -14.73 -6.60
CA GLY A 203 14.07 -14.76 -5.24
C GLY A 203 13.29 -13.50 -4.87
N TRP A 204 13.77 -12.32 -5.29
CA TRP A 204 13.04 -11.06 -5.11
C TRP A 204 11.75 -11.02 -5.93
N VAL A 205 11.78 -11.49 -7.18
CA VAL A 205 10.60 -11.59 -8.06
C VAL A 205 9.53 -12.49 -7.44
N ALA A 206 9.92 -13.67 -6.95
CA ALA A 206 9.00 -14.60 -6.29
C ALA A 206 8.33 -13.96 -5.06
N MET A 207 9.07 -13.20 -4.25
CA MET A 207 8.49 -12.46 -3.12
C MET A 207 7.38 -11.49 -3.58
N LEU A 208 7.61 -10.72 -4.65
CA LEU A 208 6.61 -9.80 -5.19
C LEU A 208 5.39 -10.53 -5.76
N GLU A 209 5.59 -11.67 -6.42
CA GLU A 209 4.49 -12.52 -6.93
C GLU A 209 3.62 -13.09 -5.83
N HIS A 210 4.21 -13.60 -4.76
CA HIS A 210 3.46 -14.10 -3.59
C HIS A 210 2.65 -12.98 -2.95
N ASN A 211 3.25 -11.79 -2.77
CA ASN A 211 2.53 -10.65 -2.20
C ASN A 211 1.39 -10.16 -3.09
N LEU A 212 1.57 -10.14 -4.41
CA LEU A 212 0.49 -9.81 -5.35
C LEU A 212 -0.71 -10.75 -5.14
N ARG A 213 -0.48 -12.07 -5.05
CA ARG A 213 -1.54 -13.05 -4.79
C ARG A 213 -2.22 -12.82 -3.44
N HIS A 214 -1.45 -12.56 -2.38
CA HIS A 214 -2.04 -12.29 -1.05
C HIS A 214 -2.91 -11.03 -1.05
N ILE A 215 -2.49 -9.98 -1.76
CA ILE A 215 -3.26 -8.74 -1.91
C ILE A 215 -4.54 -9.02 -2.70
N GLU A 216 -4.45 -9.69 -3.84
CA GLU A 216 -5.61 -10.04 -4.68
C GLU A 216 -6.63 -10.90 -3.93
N GLN A 217 -6.17 -11.83 -3.10
CA GLN A 217 -7.02 -12.68 -2.26
C GLN A 217 -7.76 -11.91 -1.15
N SER A 218 -7.29 -10.72 -0.77
CA SER A 218 -7.96 -9.86 0.22
C SER A 218 -9.10 -9.02 -0.37
N ILE A 219 -9.10 -8.81 -1.69
CA ILE A 219 -10.05 -7.93 -2.39
C ILE A 219 -11.51 -8.38 -2.24
N PRO A 220 -11.88 -9.68 -2.30
CA PRO A 220 -13.28 -10.09 -2.17
C PRO A 220 -13.94 -9.60 -0.88
N HIS A 221 -13.27 -9.76 0.27
CA HIS A 221 -13.80 -9.30 1.56
C HIS A 221 -13.80 -7.76 1.66
N LEU A 222 -12.79 -7.09 1.10
CA LEU A 222 -12.80 -5.63 0.98
C LEU A 222 -13.94 -5.11 0.08
N GLY A 223 -14.38 -5.90 -0.90
CA GLY A 223 -15.48 -5.56 -1.81
C GLY A 223 -16.87 -5.64 -1.18
N GLU A 224 -16.99 -6.15 0.04
CA GLU A 224 -18.26 -6.27 0.74
C GLU A 224 -18.65 -4.95 1.42
N LEU A 225 -19.81 -4.40 1.06
CA LEU A 225 -20.26 -3.08 1.51
C LEU A 225 -21.31 -3.15 2.62
N ALA A 226 -21.12 -2.31 3.64
CA ALA A 226 -21.99 -2.20 4.80
C ALA A 226 -23.33 -1.51 4.49
N LEU A 227 -23.41 -0.70 3.42
CA LEU A 227 -24.58 0.13 3.11
C LEU A 227 -25.87 -0.68 3.03
N GLY A 228 -26.94 -0.14 3.63
CA GLY A 228 -28.21 -0.83 3.83
C GLY A 228 -28.30 -1.55 5.18
N GLY A 229 -27.19 -1.61 5.95
CA GLY A 229 -27.22 -2.03 7.35
C GLY A 229 -27.84 -0.97 8.28
N THR A 230 -27.85 0.29 7.86
CA THR A 230 -28.38 1.45 8.59
C THR A 230 -27.73 1.63 9.96
N ALA A 231 -28.50 1.79 11.05
CA ALA A 231 -27.95 2.13 12.35
C ALA A 231 -27.12 1.00 12.98
N VAL A 232 -27.64 -0.24 12.96
CA VAL A 232 -27.10 -1.38 13.73
C VAL A 232 -27.08 -2.70 12.94
N GLY A 233 -27.35 -2.66 11.64
CA GLY A 233 -27.25 -3.83 10.75
C GLY A 233 -28.59 -4.41 10.30
N THR A 234 -29.70 -3.98 10.90
CA THR A 234 -31.05 -4.53 10.61
C THR A 234 -31.68 -4.03 9.31
N GLY A 235 -31.17 -2.93 8.74
CA GLY A 235 -31.79 -2.27 7.60
C GLY A 235 -33.07 -1.48 7.94
N LEU A 236 -33.27 -1.11 9.20
CA LEU A 236 -34.41 -0.28 9.61
C LEU A 236 -34.44 1.03 8.80
N ASN A 237 -35.61 1.41 8.30
CA ASN A 237 -35.83 2.62 7.47
C ASN A 237 -35.12 2.58 6.10
N THR A 238 -34.80 1.39 5.57
CA THR A 238 -34.37 1.23 4.18
C THR A 238 -35.32 0.34 3.39
N HIS A 239 -35.26 0.44 2.06
CA HIS A 239 -36.04 -0.42 1.16
C HIS A 239 -35.35 -1.79 1.02
N PRO A 240 -36.08 -2.91 0.92
CA PRO A 240 -35.47 -4.26 0.84
C PRO A 240 -34.44 -4.43 -0.28
N GLU A 241 -34.63 -3.74 -1.40
CA GLU A 241 -33.72 -3.79 -2.56
C GLU A 241 -32.57 -2.78 -2.50
N TYR A 242 -32.59 -1.84 -1.56
CA TYR A 242 -31.66 -0.70 -1.53
C TYR A 242 -30.19 -1.15 -1.49
N ALA A 243 -29.84 -2.05 -0.57
CA ALA A 243 -28.47 -2.48 -0.35
C ALA A 243 -27.85 -3.12 -1.61
N VAL A 244 -28.59 -4.04 -2.26
CA VAL A 244 -28.13 -4.73 -3.47
C VAL A 244 -27.99 -3.76 -4.64
N ARG A 245 -28.99 -2.87 -4.82
CA ARG A 245 -28.98 -1.91 -5.93
C ARG A 245 -27.87 -0.87 -5.79
N VAL A 246 -27.59 -0.36 -4.59
CA VAL A 246 -26.49 0.61 -4.41
C VAL A 246 -25.12 -0.05 -4.58
N ALA A 247 -24.92 -1.25 -4.05
CA ALA A 247 -23.67 -1.99 -4.28
C ALA A 247 -23.43 -2.22 -5.78
N LYS A 248 -24.47 -2.61 -6.53
CA LYS A 248 -24.41 -2.73 -7.99
C LYS A 248 -24.10 -1.39 -8.66
N ALA A 249 -24.77 -0.31 -8.27
CA ALA A 249 -24.53 1.01 -8.85
C ALA A 249 -23.08 1.50 -8.61
N LEU A 250 -22.51 1.21 -7.43
CA LEU A 250 -21.10 1.48 -7.14
C LEU A 250 -20.16 0.60 -7.98
N ALA A 251 -20.47 -0.69 -8.12
CA ALA A 251 -19.69 -1.58 -8.98
C ALA A 251 -19.68 -1.12 -10.44
N ASP A 252 -20.85 -0.75 -10.98
CA ASP A 252 -21.00 -0.26 -12.35
C ASP A 252 -20.30 1.10 -12.54
N LEU A 253 -20.38 2.01 -11.55
CA LEU A 253 -19.74 3.32 -11.59
C LEU A 253 -18.21 3.24 -11.59
N THR A 254 -17.65 2.27 -10.88
CA THR A 254 -16.21 2.20 -10.59
C THR A 254 -15.48 1.09 -11.36
N GLY A 255 -16.21 0.12 -11.92
CA GLY A 255 -15.60 -1.10 -12.49
C GLY A 255 -14.99 -2.04 -11.44
N GLN A 256 -15.40 -1.88 -10.18
CA GLN A 256 -14.86 -2.63 -9.03
C GLN A 256 -15.84 -3.72 -8.57
N PRO A 257 -15.38 -4.82 -7.96
CA PRO A 257 -16.21 -5.98 -7.63
C PRO A 257 -17.00 -5.79 -6.34
N PHE A 258 -17.73 -4.67 -6.22
CA PHE A 258 -18.50 -4.38 -5.02
C PHE A 258 -19.77 -5.21 -4.93
N VAL A 259 -20.02 -5.76 -3.75
CA VAL A 259 -21.22 -6.51 -3.42
C VAL A 259 -21.77 -6.05 -2.07
N THR A 260 -23.04 -6.30 -1.81
CA THR A 260 -23.60 -6.06 -0.48
C THR A 260 -23.03 -7.08 0.50
N ALA A 261 -22.53 -6.65 1.66
CA ALA A 261 -22.03 -7.58 2.67
C ALA A 261 -23.11 -8.59 3.09
N PRO A 262 -22.80 -9.90 3.14
CA PRO A 262 -23.76 -10.95 3.50
C PRO A 262 -24.20 -10.83 4.95
N ASN A 263 -23.34 -10.31 5.84
CA ASN A 263 -23.67 -10.03 7.23
C ASN A 263 -23.42 -8.54 7.55
N LYS A 264 -24.50 -7.79 7.77
CA LYS A 264 -24.44 -6.36 8.07
C LYS A 264 -24.01 -6.07 9.51
N PHE A 265 -24.17 -7.01 10.43
CA PHE A 265 -23.73 -6.82 11.81
C PHE A 265 -22.22 -6.87 11.90
N GLU A 266 -21.58 -7.82 11.21
CA GLU A 266 -20.13 -7.90 11.10
C GLU A 266 -19.54 -6.63 10.46
N ALA A 267 -20.06 -6.23 9.29
CA ALA A 267 -19.55 -5.07 8.55
C ALA A 267 -19.61 -3.75 9.36
N LEU A 268 -20.51 -3.66 10.35
CA LEU A 268 -20.65 -2.52 11.26
C LEU A 268 -19.85 -2.69 12.55
N ALA A 269 -19.83 -3.88 13.14
CA ALA A 269 -19.20 -4.15 14.43
C ALA A 269 -17.67 -4.29 14.34
N THR A 270 -17.12 -4.62 13.17
CA THR A 270 -15.68 -4.90 12.98
C THR A 270 -15.06 -4.00 11.90
N CYS A 271 -13.76 -4.21 11.66
CA CYS A 271 -13.04 -3.71 10.48
C CYS A 271 -12.16 -4.83 9.88
N ASP A 272 -12.63 -6.08 9.95
CA ASP A 272 -11.79 -7.27 9.73
C ASP A 272 -11.28 -7.37 8.28
N ALA A 273 -12.07 -6.95 7.30
CA ALA A 273 -11.63 -6.87 5.90
C ALA A 273 -10.40 -5.96 5.73
N LEU A 274 -10.40 -4.79 6.39
CA LEU A 274 -9.30 -3.83 6.34
C LEU A 274 -8.08 -4.32 7.13
N VAL A 275 -8.30 -4.96 8.28
CA VAL A 275 -7.23 -5.59 9.09
C VAL A 275 -6.54 -6.68 8.28
N HIS A 276 -7.31 -7.59 7.68
CA HIS A 276 -6.78 -8.69 6.88
C HIS A 276 -6.01 -8.19 5.65
N ALA A 277 -6.59 -7.26 4.89
CA ALA A 277 -5.94 -6.70 3.72
C ALA A 277 -4.66 -5.94 4.07
N HIS A 278 -4.65 -5.18 5.18
CA HIS A 278 -3.43 -4.50 5.62
C HIS A 278 -2.33 -5.50 6.05
N GLY A 279 -2.71 -6.65 6.60
CA GLY A 279 -1.77 -7.75 6.85
C GLY A 279 -1.02 -8.21 5.60
N ALA A 280 -1.69 -8.23 4.43
CA ALA A 280 -1.04 -8.50 3.14
C ALA A 280 -0.10 -7.34 2.71
N LEU A 281 -0.49 -6.08 2.94
CA LEU A 281 0.37 -4.91 2.69
C LEU A 281 1.63 -4.92 3.56
N LYS A 282 1.52 -5.32 4.83
CA LYS A 282 2.67 -5.54 5.72
C LYS A 282 3.58 -6.64 5.20
N GLY A 283 3.02 -7.73 4.65
CA GLY A 283 3.79 -8.77 3.96
C GLY A 283 4.62 -8.21 2.82
N LEU A 284 4.02 -7.35 1.98
CA LEU A 284 4.72 -6.66 0.90
C LEU A 284 5.84 -5.75 1.44
N ALA A 285 5.57 -4.97 2.49
CA ALA A 285 6.58 -4.11 3.11
C ALA A 285 7.78 -4.92 3.64
N ALA A 286 7.56 -6.11 4.22
CA ALA A 286 8.65 -6.98 4.67
C ALA A 286 9.52 -7.47 3.50
N SER A 287 8.91 -7.84 2.37
CA SER A 287 9.63 -8.23 1.16
C SER A 287 10.40 -7.07 0.54
N LEU A 288 9.79 -5.89 0.40
CA LEU A 288 10.45 -4.70 -0.13
C LEU A 288 11.62 -4.26 0.76
N MET A 289 11.47 -4.34 2.08
CA MET A 289 12.55 -4.10 3.03
C MET A 289 13.75 -5.02 2.76
N LYS A 290 13.52 -6.33 2.52
CA LYS A 290 14.59 -7.28 2.19
C LYS A 290 15.27 -6.91 0.88
N ILE A 291 14.48 -6.65 -0.17
CA ILE A 291 15.00 -6.29 -1.51
C ILE A 291 15.86 -5.03 -1.45
N ALA A 292 15.37 -3.94 -0.84
CA ALA A 292 16.13 -2.70 -0.71
C ALA A 292 17.40 -2.88 0.12
N ASN A 293 17.36 -3.71 1.17
CA ASN A 293 18.53 -4.05 1.96
C ASN A 293 19.59 -4.78 1.14
N ASP A 294 19.21 -5.81 0.39
CA ASP A 294 20.14 -6.53 -0.46
C ASP A 294 20.78 -5.58 -1.48
N VAL A 295 19.98 -4.77 -2.17
CA VAL A 295 20.48 -3.84 -3.19
C VAL A 295 21.52 -2.88 -2.59
N ARG A 296 21.22 -2.23 -1.45
CA ARG A 296 22.18 -1.29 -0.83
C ARG A 296 23.44 -1.96 -0.28
N TRP A 297 23.35 -3.21 0.18
CA TRP A 297 24.51 -3.97 0.63
C TRP A 297 25.38 -4.42 -0.54
N LEU A 298 24.78 -4.97 -1.59
CA LEU A 298 25.46 -5.38 -2.80
C LEU A 298 26.12 -4.19 -3.52
N SER A 299 25.54 -2.98 -3.40
CA SER A 299 26.10 -1.74 -3.93
C SER A 299 27.05 -1.00 -2.97
N SER A 300 27.35 -1.56 -1.80
CA SER A 300 28.22 -0.89 -0.82
C SER A 300 29.66 -0.77 -1.33
N GLY A 301 30.24 0.43 -1.27
CA GLY A 301 31.55 0.69 -1.88
C GLY A 301 31.91 2.17 -1.95
N PRO A 302 32.72 2.61 -2.94
CA PRO A 302 33.15 1.84 -4.11
C PRO A 302 34.36 0.92 -3.87
N ARG A 303 35.08 1.05 -2.74
CA ARG A 303 36.34 0.31 -2.49
C ARG A 303 36.36 -0.55 -1.23
N CYS A 304 35.52 -0.22 -0.24
CA CYS A 304 35.61 -0.79 1.11
C CYS A 304 34.34 -1.57 1.51
N GLY A 305 33.58 -2.05 0.53
CA GLY A 305 32.35 -2.81 0.73
C GLY A 305 32.29 -4.07 -0.13
N ILE A 306 31.07 -4.56 -0.37
CA ILE A 306 30.81 -5.72 -1.24
C ILE A 306 31.04 -5.32 -2.71
N GLY A 307 30.26 -4.36 -3.20
CA GLY A 307 30.43 -3.74 -4.52
C GLY A 307 30.16 -4.65 -5.71
N GLU A 308 29.27 -5.63 -5.57
CA GLU A 308 28.93 -6.58 -6.65
C GLU A 308 27.97 -5.97 -7.68
N ILE A 309 27.19 -4.95 -7.32
CA ILE A 309 26.33 -4.21 -8.24
C ILE A 309 26.58 -2.72 -8.16
N ALA A 310 26.33 -2.01 -9.26
CA ALA A 310 26.21 -0.57 -9.32
C ALA A 310 24.72 -0.17 -9.40
N ILE A 311 24.41 1.00 -8.86
CA ILE A 311 23.08 1.62 -8.92
C ILE A 311 23.21 3.05 -9.47
N PRO A 312 22.14 3.63 -10.05
CA PRO A 312 22.16 4.99 -10.58
C PRO A 312 22.55 6.05 -9.55
N GLU A 313 23.26 7.07 -10.02
CA GLU A 313 23.64 8.25 -9.25
C GLU A 313 22.63 9.37 -9.51
N ASN A 314 21.66 9.57 -8.62
CA ASN A 314 20.59 10.56 -8.83
C ASN A 314 20.92 11.94 -8.24
N GLU A 315 21.70 11.99 -7.17
CA GLU A 315 22.09 13.23 -6.49
C GLU A 315 23.47 13.12 -5.82
N PRO A 316 24.13 14.26 -5.52
CA PRO A 316 25.36 14.26 -4.72
C PRO A 316 25.12 13.63 -3.33
N GLY A 317 25.81 12.54 -3.03
CA GLY A 317 25.62 11.78 -1.78
C GLY A 317 26.27 12.38 -0.53
N SER A 318 26.99 13.49 -0.66
CA SER A 318 27.57 14.19 0.50
C SER A 318 27.86 15.65 0.19
N SER A 319 27.59 16.51 1.18
CA SER A 319 27.96 17.92 1.16
C SER A 319 29.47 18.17 1.26
N ILE A 320 30.27 17.19 1.71
CA ILE A 320 31.71 17.34 2.00
C ILE A 320 32.61 16.34 1.27
N MET A 321 32.07 15.23 0.76
CA MET A 321 32.82 14.21 0.01
C MET A 321 32.42 14.22 -1.48
N PRO A 322 33.13 14.97 -2.33
CA PRO A 322 32.91 14.95 -3.77
C PRO A 322 33.00 13.51 -4.34
N GLY A 323 32.04 13.12 -5.17
CA GLY A 323 32.00 11.80 -5.81
C GLY A 323 31.44 10.67 -4.95
N LYS A 324 30.99 10.92 -3.71
CA LYS A 324 30.25 9.93 -2.92
C LYS A 324 28.80 9.84 -3.39
N VAL A 325 28.32 8.63 -3.65
CA VAL A 325 26.92 8.34 -3.98
C VAL A 325 26.33 7.39 -2.95
N ASN A 326 25.11 7.70 -2.50
CA ASN A 326 24.38 6.91 -1.50
C ASN A 326 23.22 6.15 -2.16
N PRO A 327 22.83 5.00 -1.59
CA PRO A 327 21.65 4.25 -2.03
C PRO A 327 20.35 4.87 -1.49
N THR A 328 20.09 6.14 -1.78
CA THR A 328 18.99 6.95 -1.21
C THR A 328 17.61 6.39 -1.51
N GLN A 329 17.40 5.79 -2.68
CA GLN A 329 16.16 5.11 -3.03
C GLN A 329 15.91 3.88 -2.15
N CYS A 330 16.97 3.12 -1.81
CA CYS A 330 16.87 2.03 -0.85
C CYS A 330 16.55 2.58 0.56
N GLU A 331 17.19 3.68 0.97
CA GLU A 331 16.92 4.32 2.26
C GLU A 331 15.45 4.76 2.38
N ALA A 332 14.92 5.48 1.39
CA ALA A 332 13.53 5.89 1.33
C ALA A 332 12.56 4.69 1.37
N LEU A 333 12.83 3.64 0.58
CA LEU A 333 11.99 2.43 0.56
C LEU A 333 12.00 1.72 1.92
N THR A 334 13.14 1.65 2.60
CA THR A 334 13.21 1.04 3.94
C THR A 334 12.47 1.87 4.99
N MET A 335 12.57 3.20 4.97
CA MET A 335 11.85 4.07 5.92
C MET A 335 10.32 3.94 5.76
N LEU A 336 9.82 3.97 4.54
CA LEU A 336 8.37 3.82 4.31
C LEU A 336 7.87 2.42 4.66
N CYS A 337 8.70 1.37 4.50
CA CYS A 337 8.34 0.03 4.95
C CYS A 337 8.18 -0.03 6.48
N CYS A 338 9.07 0.64 7.23
CA CYS A 338 8.90 0.78 8.69
C CYS A 338 7.59 1.51 9.04
N GLN A 339 7.24 2.57 8.32
CA GLN A 339 5.99 3.29 8.54
C GLN A 339 4.76 2.41 8.27
N VAL A 340 4.75 1.64 7.18
CA VAL A 340 3.67 0.68 6.88
C VAL A 340 3.51 -0.36 8.00
N MET A 341 4.62 -0.87 8.55
CA MET A 341 4.57 -1.79 9.69
C MET A 341 4.04 -1.11 10.96
N GLY A 342 4.36 0.17 11.19
CA GLY A 342 3.79 0.96 12.28
C GLY A 342 2.28 1.19 12.13
N ASN A 343 1.84 1.50 10.90
CA ASN A 343 0.43 1.64 10.54
C ASN A 343 -0.35 0.33 10.78
N ASP A 344 0.28 -0.82 10.52
CA ASP A 344 -0.31 -2.14 10.78
C ASP A 344 -0.63 -2.33 12.27
N VAL A 345 0.28 -1.92 13.16
CA VAL A 345 0.05 -1.98 14.61
C VAL A 345 -1.17 -1.12 14.98
N ALA A 346 -1.25 0.12 14.47
CA ALA A 346 -2.38 1.00 14.74
C ALA A 346 -3.71 0.40 14.25
N ILE A 347 -3.73 -0.15 13.03
CA ILE A 347 -4.91 -0.79 12.43
C ILE A 347 -5.33 -2.02 13.23
N ASN A 348 -4.40 -2.88 13.65
CA ASN A 348 -4.72 -4.05 14.47
C ASN A 348 -5.34 -3.65 15.81
N MET A 349 -4.80 -2.62 16.47
CA MET A 349 -5.37 -2.10 17.72
C MET A 349 -6.77 -1.51 17.50
N GLY A 350 -6.97 -0.74 16.44
CA GLY A 350 -8.29 -0.19 16.10
C GLY A 350 -9.31 -1.26 15.73
N GLY A 351 -8.91 -2.26 14.93
CA GLY A 351 -9.76 -3.38 14.53
C GLY A 351 -10.23 -4.21 15.73
N ALA A 352 -9.34 -4.47 16.68
CA ALA A 352 -9.66 -5.20 17.91
C ALA A 352 -10.51 -4.41 18.93
N SER A 353 -10.74 -3.11 18.69
CA SER A 353 -11.44 -2.21 19.64
C SER A 353 -12.94 -2.04 19.35
N GLY A 354 -13.56 -3.00 18.66
CA GLY A 354 -15.01 -3.01 18.43
C GLY A 354 -15.80 -3.24 19.72
N ASN A 355 -16.94 -2.57 19.88
CA ASN A 355 -17.85 -2.80 20.99
C ASN A 355 -19.29 -2.95 20.47
N PHE A 356 -19.89 -4.11 20.72
CA PHE A 356 -21.26 -4.43 20.31
C PHE A 356 -21.47 -4.16 18.81
N GLU A 357 -22.47 -3.37 18.41
CA GLU A 357 -22.87 -3.19 17.00
C GLU A 357 -21.99 -2.22 16.19
N LEU A 358 -20.96 -1.58 16.77
CA LEU A 358 -20.17 -0.58 16.04
C LEU A 358 -18.70 -0.52 16.46
N ASN A 359 -17.79 -0.66 15.50
CA ASN A 359 -16.40 -0.22 15.69
C ASN A 359 -16.28 1.30 15.46
N VAL A 360 -15.71 2.01 16.43
CA VAL A 360 -15.56 3.48 16.43
C VAL A 360 -14.09 3.93 16.31
N TYR A 361 -13.25 3.16 15.61
CA TYR A 361 -11.88 3.54 15.25
C TYR A 361 -11.71 3.79 13.75
N ARG A 362 -12.83 3.96 13.03
CA ARG A 362 -12.91 3.95 11.57
C ARG A 362 -12.05 5.03 10.88
N PRO A 363 -12.09 6.32 11.27
CA PRO A 363 -11.23 7.34 10.68
C PRO A 363 -9.74 7.02 10.75
N MET A 364 -9.27 6.52 11.90
CA MET A 364 -7.86 6.18 12.09
C MET A 364 -7.46 4.98 11.22
N ILE A 365 -8.30 3.94 11.18
CA ILE A 365 -8.03 2.73 10.39
C ILE A 365 -7.89 3.08 8.91
N ILE A 366 -8.87 3.81 8.34
CA ILE A 366 -8.83 4.12 6.91
C ILE A 366 -7.72 5.11 6.54
N HIS A 367 -7.39 6.04 7.44
CA HIS A 367 -6.24 6.93 7.24
C HIS A 367 -4.93 6.15 7.11
N ASN A 368 -4.65 5.26 8.06
CA ASN A 368 -3.45 4.42 8.06
C ASN A 368 -3.43 3.49 6.85
N PHE A 369 -4.57 2.88 6.50
CA PHE A 369 -4.68 1.99 5.34
C PHE A 369 -4.33 2.72 4.04
N LEU A 370 -4.98 3.87 3.79
CA LEU A 370 -4.75 4.65 2.57
C LEU A 370 -3.33 5.27 2.54
N GLN A 371 -2.76 5.62 3.70
CA GLN A 371 -1.37 6.07 3.76
C GLN A 371 -0.41 4.93 3.37
N SER A 372 -0.60 3.72 3.90
CA SER A 372 0.23 2.57 3.56
C SER A 372 0.15 2.23 2.07
N VAL A 373 -1.05 2.28 1.47
CA VAL A 373 -1.22 2.07 0.03
C VAL A 373 -0.44 3.08 -0.79
N ARG A 374 -0.52 4.38 -0.47
CA ARG A 374 0.25 5.43 -1.16
C ARG A 374 1.76 5.25 -0.98
N LEU A 375 2.23 5.05 0.25
CA LEU A 375 3.65 4.85 0.54
C LEU A 375 4.24 3.67 -0.22
N LEU A 376 3.52 2.55 -0.31
CA LEU A 376 3.97 1.38 -1.06
C LEU A 376 3.94 1.63 -2.57
N ALA A 377 2.86 2.22 -3.10
CA ALA A 377 2.73 2.50 -4.53
C ALA A 377 3.83 3.49 -5.00
N ASP A 378 3.90 4.66 -4.38
CA ASP A 378 4.86 5.73 -4.73
C ASP A 378 6.30 5.28 -4.46
N GLY A 379 6.52 4.53 -3.36
CA GLY A 379 7.81 3.97 -3.00
C GLY A 379 8.35 2.96 -4.02
N MET A 380 7.51 2.03 -4.47
CA MET A 380 7.88 1.07 -5.52
C MET A 380 8.12 1.78 -6.85
N ASP A 381 7.29 2.75 -7.21
CA ASP A 381 7.43 3.51 -8.45
C ASP A 381 8.75 4.29 -8.49
N SER A 382 9.05 5.04 -7.42
CA SER A 382 10.31 5.78 -7.28
C SER A 382 11.52 4.84 -7.27
N PHE A 383 11.47 3.76 -6.48
CA PHE A 383 12.55 2.78 -6.43
C PHE A 383 12.78 2.11 -7.79
N ASN A 384 11.71 1.82 -8.54
CA ASN A 384 11.81 1.24 -9.86
C ASN A 384 12.52 2.19 -10.85
N HIS A 385 12.03 3.42 -10.95
CA HIS A 385 12.54 4.42 -11.90
C HIS A 385 13.96 4.89 -11.58
N HIS A 386 14.28 5.09 -10.31
CA HIS A 386 15.53 5.72 -9.89
C HIS A 386 16.57 4.73 -9.34
N CYS A 387 16.26 3.43 -9.27
CA CYS A 387 17.21 2.42 -8.80
C CYS A 387 17.11 1.10 -9.60
N ALA A 388 15.99 0.38 -9.51
CA ALA A 388 15.89 -1.00 -9.98
C ALA A 388 16.18 -1.17 -11.48
N THR A 389 15.68 -0.24 -12.30
CA THR A 389 15.91 -0.23 -13.76
C THR A 389 17.40 -0.10 -14.13
N GLY A 390 18.18 0.63 -13.32
CA GLY A 390 19.59 0.90 -13.57
C GLY A 390 20.58 0.03 -12.77
N ILE A 391 20.12 -1.05 -12.13
CA ILE A 391 21.01 -2.02 -11.48
C ILE A 391 21.89 -2.67 -12.54
N GLU A 392 23.21 -2.59 -12.38
CA GLU A 392 24.19 -3.23 -13.28
C GLU A 392 25.24 -4.04 -12.50
N PRO A 393 25.70 -5.20 -13.00
CA PRO A 393 26.69 -6.02 -12.33
C PRO A 393 28.10 -5.43 -12.47
N VAL A 394 28.85 -5.37 -11.37
CA VAL A 394 30.28 -5.02 -11.38
C VAL A 394 31.08 -6.31 -11.59
N ARG A 395 31.17 -6.75 -12.85
CA ARG A 395 31.70 -8.08 -13.22
C ARG A 395 33.08 -8.37 -12.66
N GLU A 396 34.00 -7.41 -12.72
CA GLU A 396 35.36 -7.56 -12.19
C GLU A 396 35.35 -7.86 -10.68
N ARG A 397 34.48 -7.17 -9.92
CA ARG A 397 34.36 -7.37 -8.47
C ARG A 397 33.70 -8.71 -8.13
N ILE A 398 32.67 -9.09 -8.89
CA ILE A 398 32.01 -10.40 -8.75
C ILE A 398 33.01 -11.53 -8.99
N GLU A 399 33.77 -11.47 -10.09
CA GLU A 399 34.77 -12.47 -10.45
C GLU A 399 35.90 -12.55 -9.41
N GLN A 400 36.37 -11.41 -8.92
CA GLN A 400 37.35 -11.36 -7.84
C GLN A 400 36.85 -12.11 -6.60
N LEU A 401 35.66 -11.76 -6.10
CA LEU A 401 35.11 -12.35 -4.87
C LEU A 401 34.81 -13.85 -5.02
N LEU A 402 34.38 -14.27 -6.21
CA LEU A 402 34.17 -15.68 -6.51
C LEU A 402 35.48 -16.47 -6.40
N ASN A 403 36.56 -15.96 -7.01
CA ASN A 403 37.87 -16.62 -7.02
C ASN A 403 38.62 -16.56 -5.68
N GLU A 404 38.33 -15.57 -4.84
CA GLU A 404 38.88 -15.44 -3.48
C GLU A 404 38.17 -16.36 -2.46
N SER A 405 36.95 -16.83 -2.76
CA SER A 405 36.16 -17.59 -1.80
C SER A 405 36.72 -18.99 -1.56
N LEU A 406 36.83 -19.36 -0.28
CA LEU A 406 37.21 -20.69 0.15
C LEU A 406 36.06 -21.72 0.08
N MET A 407 34.82 -21.28 -0.19
CA MET A 407 33.65 -22.16 -0.21
C MET A 407 33.46 -22.90 -1.54
N LEU A 408 34.24 -22.56 -2.57
CA LEU A 408 34.36 -23.37 -3.79
C LEU A 408 34.86 -24.79 -3.50
N VAL A 409 35.55 -24.98 -2.36
CA VAL A 409 36.02 -26.28 -1.87
C VAL A 409 34.89 -27.31 -1.73
N THR A 410 33.64 -26.86 -1.59
CA THR A 410 32.47 -27.73 -1.43
C THR A 410 32.26 -28.64 -2.63
N ALA A 411 32.69 -28.23 -3.84
CA ALA A 411 32.70 -29.08 -5.03
C ALA A 411 33.55 -30.34 -4.85
N LEU A 412 34.59 -30.29 -4.02
CA LEU A 412 35.51 -31.41 -3.81
C LEU A 412 34.90 -32.50 -2.91
N ASN A 413 33.83 -32.22 -2.15
CA ASN A 413 33.27 -33.16 -1.18
C ASN A 413 32.89 -34.51 -1.80
N THR A 414 32.34 -34.52 -3.02
CA THR A 414 31.94 -35.74 -3.73
C THR A 414 33.11 -36.51 -4.34
N HIS A 415 34.29 -35.90 -4.43
CA HIS A 415 35.49 -36.51 -5.01
C HIS A 415 36.46 -37.04 -3.93
N ILE A 416 36.68 -36.25 -2.87
CA ILE A 416 37.69 -36.55 -1.84
C ILE A 416 37.12 -36.70 -0.43
N GLY A 417 35.82 -36.48 -0.24
CA GLY A 417 35.15 -36.51 1.07
C GLY A 417 35.27 -35.19 1.84
N TYR A 418 34.34 -34.97 2.76
CA TYR A 418 34.21 -33.73 3.53
C TYR A 418 35.47 -33.39 4.34
N ASP A 419 36.05 -34.37 5.06
CA ASP A 419 37.18 -34.10 5.96
C ASP A 419 38.41 -33.57 5.23
N LYS A 420 38.73 -34.13 4.06
CA LYS A 420 39.85 -33.67 3.22
C LYS A 420 39.58 -32.28 2.64
N ALA A 421 38.36 -32.02 2.16
CA ALA A 421 37.95 -30.71 1.68
C ALA A 421 38.04 -29.64 2.80
N ALA A 422 37.58 -29.98 4.01
CA ALA A 422 37.66 -29.10 5.17
C ALA A 422 39.12 -28.79 5.56
N GLU A 423 40.03 -29.76 5.45
CA GLU A 423 41.46 -29.55 5.70
C GLU A 423 42.09 -28.61 4.66
N ILE A 424 41.74 -28.75 3.37
CA ILE A 424 42.15 -27.82 2.30
C ILE A 424 41.70 -26.38 2.66
N ALA A 425 40.43 -26.18 2.98
CA ALA A 425 39.91 -24.85 3.30
C ALA A 425 40.58 -24.24 4.55
N LYS A 426 40.76 -25.04 5.62
CA LYS A 426 41.44 -24.60 6.85
C LYS A 426 42.89 -24.23 6.60
N GLN A 427 43.61 -25.02 5.81
CA GLN A 427 45.00 -24.74 5.48
C GLN A 427 45.10 -23.49 4.58
N ALA A 428 44.25 -23.37 3.56
CA ALA A 428 44.17 -22.20 2.69
C ALA A 428 43.96 -20.92 3.49
N HIS A 429 42.99 -20.91 4.39
CA HIS A 429 42.73 -19.77 5.27
C HIS A 429 43.92 -19.44 6.18
N LYS A 430 44.46 -20.45 6.88
CA LYS A 430 45.55 -20.26 7.85
C LYS A 430 46.84 -19.75 7.20
N GLN A 431 47.09 -20.11 5.94
CA GLN A 431 48.33 -19.80 5.23
C GLN A 431 48.18 -18.72 4.15
N GLY A 432 46.97 -18.19 3.94
CA GLY A 432 46.70 -17.22 2.87
C GLY A 432 46.91 -17.79 1.47
N LEU A 433 46.61 -19.08 1.27
CA LEU A 433 46.73 -19.76 -0.03
C LEU A 433 45.38 -19.78 -0.75
N THR A 434 45.43 -19.94 -2.08
CA THR A 434 44.24 -20.35 -2.83
C THR A 434 43.87 -21.80 -2.50
N LEU A 435 42.61 -22.18 -2.74
CA LEU A 435 42.18 -23.57 -2.59
C LEU A 435 43.02 -24.53 -3.42
N LYS A 436 43.31 -24.18 -4.68
CA LYS A 436 44.16 -24.96 -5.59
C LYS A 436 45.56 -25.17 -5.01
N ALA A 437 46.20 -24.08 -4.54
CA ALA A 437 47.53 -24.17 -3.93
C ALA A 437 47.54 -25.04 -2.66
N SER A 438 46.50 -24.95 -1.82
CA SER A 438 46.39 -25.79 -0.63
C SER A 438 46.12 -27.26 -0.96
N ALA A 439 45.26 -27.54 -1.96
CA ALA A 439 44.95 -28.90 -2.40
C ALA A 439 46.19 -29.63 -2.94
N LEU A 440 46.98 -28.95 -3.76
CA LEU A 440 48.25 -29.46 -4.29
C LEU A 440 49.28 -29.70 -3.17
N LYS A 441 49.38 -28.77 -2.21
CA LYS A 441 50.32 -28.87 -1.09
C LYS A 441 50.01 -30.03 -0.13
N LEU A 442 48.73 -30.33 0.07
CA LEU A 442 48.28 -31.49 0.86
C LEU A 442 48.37 -32.81 0.08
N GLY A 443 48.57 -32.76 -1.24
CA GLY A 443 48.65 -33.94 -2.10
C GLY A 443 47.32 -34.69 -2.21
N TYR A 444 46.19 -34.00 -2.02
CA TYR A 444 44.86 -34.62 -2.05
C TYR A 444 44.28 -34.75 -3.45
N LEU A 445 44.74 -33.93 -4.39
CA LEU A 445 44.39 -33.97 -5.81
C LEU A 445 45.43 -33.20 -6.63
N THR A 446 45.45 -33.47 -7.93
CA THR A 446 46.29 -32.84 -8.94
C THR A 446 45.71 -31.51 -9.43
N GLU A 447 46.48 -30.78 -10.22
CA GLU A 447 46.05 -29.52 -10.84
C GLU A 447 44.90 -29.75 -11.83
N ASP A 448 45.03 -30.75 -12.70
CA ASP A 448 44.00 -31.12 -13.67
C ASP A 448 42.70 -31.57 -12.98
N GLU A 449 42.79 -32.31 -11.87
CA GLU A 449 41.62 -32.69 -11.08
C GLU A 449 40.96 -31.46 -10.43
N PHE A 450 41.73 -30.50 -9.92
CA PHE A 450 41.16 -29.28 -9.34
C PHE A 450 40.39 -28.49 -10.39
N ASP A 451 41.02 -28.24 -11.54
CA ASP A 451 40.43 -27.45 -12.62
C ASP A 451 39.23 -28.16 -13.26
N ALA A 452 39.22 -29.49 -13.27
CA ALA A 452 38.07 -30.27 -13.73
C ALA A 452 36.90 -30.27 -12.73
N TRP A 453 37.16 -30.30 -11.42
CA TRP A 453 36.10 -30.47 -10.41
C TRP A 453 35.57 -29.15 -9.84
N VAL A 454 36.37 -28.10 -9.80
CA VAL A 454 35.98 -26.78 -9.25
C VAL A 454 35.62 -25.84 -10.38
N ARG A 455 34.40 -26.00 -10.90
CA ARG A 455 33.83 -25.21 -12.00
C ARG A 455 32.66 -24.37 -11.48
N PRO A 456 32.85 -23.09 -11.09
CA PRO A 456 31.79 -22.28 -10.47
C PRO A 456 30.48 -22.23 -11.28
N GLU A 457 30.58 -22.22 -12.60
CA GLU A 457 29.43 -22.25 -13.54
C GLU A 457 28.65 -23.56 -13.53
N GLU A 458 29.22 -24.64 -12.99
CA GLU A 458 28.56 -25.93 -12.78
C GLU A 458 28.07 -26.08 -11.33
N MET A 459 28.50 -25.19 -10.42
CA MET A 459 28.12 -25.19 -9.00
C MET A 459 26.82 -24.42 -8.70
N VAL A 460 26.21 -23.77 -9.69
CA VAL A 460 24.96 -22.98 -9.53
C VAL A 460 23.68 -23.82 -9.73
N GLY A 461 23.81 -25.15 -9.74
CA GLY A 461 22.70 -26.10 -9.81
C GLY A 461 22.02 -26.20 -11.19
N SER A 462 21.04 -27.10 -11.28
CA SER A 462 20.26 -27.36 -12.51
C SER A 462 19.01 -26.48 -12.65
N MET A 463 18.77 -25.54 -11.72
CA MET A 463 17.70 -24.54 -11.84
C MET A 463 18.06 -23.46 -12.88
N LYS A 464 18.49 -23.91 -14.07
CA LYS A 464 18.52 -23.10 -15.29
C LYS A 464 17.05 -22.95 -15.70
N GLN A 465 16.41 -21.85 -15.29
CA GLN A 465 15.08 -21.49 -15.78
C GLN A 465 15.12 -21.23 -17.28
#